data_AF-A0A4V1ISF7-F1
#
_entry.id   AF-A0A4V1ISF7-F1
#
_cell.length_a   1.000
_cell.length_b   1.000
_cell.length_c   1.000
_cell.angle_alpha   90.00
_cell.angle_beta   90.00
_cell.angle_gamma   90.00
#
_symmetry.space_group_name_H-M   'P 1'
#
loop_
_entity.id
_entity.type
_entity.pdbx_description
1 polymer ?
#
loop_
_entity_poly.entity_id
_entity_poly.type
_entity_poly.pdbx_seq_one_letter_code
_entity_poly.pdbx_strand_id
1 'polypeptide(L)'
;LRKLVKKSSGAMWESIDAQTRDQMKQTFLDVMVTEPGRLVRHSVARVISEVAKVELSQGRWTELITFLYGCCRSPSAGHREAGVYVLFTLFEVIADKLQEHIPQMFALFSQTLADPESLEVRITTVRALGKLADFLEPDTPIENEIQLFRGLLPGMITVIQQCLDSGDERSAIDGIDVFDGLLVL
;
A
#
# COMPACT_ATOMS: atom_id res chain seq x y z
N LEU A 1 -19.25 4.09 -2.12
CA LEU A 1 -18.28 5.21 -1.97
C LEU A 1 -17.13 5.13 -2.97
N ARG A 2 -16.29 4.09 -3.00
CA ARG A 2 -15.18 3.96 -3.98
C ARG A 2 -15.59 4.29 -5.43
N LYS A 3 -16.64 3.62 -5.92
CA LYS A 3 -17.19 3.86 -7.28
C LYS A 3 -17.67 5.29 -7.49
N LEU A 4 -18.13 5.98 -6.45
CA LEU A 4 -18.60 7.37 -6.54
C LEU A 4 -17.44 8.35 -6.65
N VAL A 5 -16.37 8.13 -5.87
CA VAL A 5 -15.13 8.92 -5.96
C VAL A 5 -14.46 8.72 -7.32
N LYS A 6 -14.37 7.46 -7.78
CA LYS A 6 -13.77 7.14 -9.09
C LYS A 6 -14.60 7.65 -10.28
N LYS A 7 -15.92 7.73 -10.14
CA LYS A 7 -16.82 8.20 -11.21
C LYS A 7 -16.57 9.68 -11.48
N SER A 8 -16.52 10.03 -12.77
CA SER A 8 -16.27 11.42 -13.23
C SER A 8 -14.97 12.02 -12.68
N SER A 9 -13.92 11.19 -12.52
CA SER A 9 -12.58 11.63 -12.12
C SER A 9 -12.52 12.43 -10.81
N GLY A 10 -13.40 12.13 -9.85
CA GLY A 10 -13.43 12.84 -8.57
C GLY A 10 -14.39 14.02 -8.50
N ALA A 11 -15.05 14.42 -9.58
CA ALA A 11 -15.94 15.59 -9.59
C ALA A 11 -17.05 15.53 -8.53
N MET A 12 -17.58 14.33 -8.25
CA MET A 12 -18.57 14.16 -7.18
C MET A 12 -17.96 14.36 -5.79
N TRP A 13 -16.74 13.89 -5.56
CA TRP A 13 -16.01 14.15 -4.32
C TRP A 13 -15.76 15.65 -4.15
N GLU A 14 -15.34 16.34 -5.21
CA GLU A 14 -15.09 17.79 -5.18
C GLU A 14 -16.35 18.64 -4.97
N SER A 15 -17.52 18.13 -5.36
CA SER A 15 -18.80 18.81 -5.13
C SER A 15 -19.24 18.84 -3.66
N ILE A 16 -18.67 17.99 -2.81
CA ILE A 16 -18.88 17.98 -1.36
C ILE A 16 -18.12 19.18 -0.77
N ASP A 17 -18.69 19.89 0.19
CA ASP A 17 -17.99 21.00 0.84
C ASP A 17 -16.72 20.54 1.60
N ALA A 18 -15.77 21.46 1.79
CA ALA A 18 -14.46 21.13 2.36
C ALA A 18 -14.56 20.54 3.78
N GLN A 19 -15.44 21.08 4.64
CA GLN A 19 -15.61 20.62 6.01
C GLN A 19 -16.10 19.17 6.05
N THR A 20 -17.09 18.83 5.22
CA THR A 20 -17.60 17.46 5.11
C THR A 20 -16.53 16.51 4.56
N ARG A 21 -15.76 16.93 3.54
CA ARG A 21 -14.65 16.10 3.03
C ARG A 21 -13.60 15.82 4.10
N ASP A 22 -13.25 16.81 4.91
CA ASP A 22 -12.27 16.63 6.00
C ASP A 22 -12.79 15.66 7.07
N GLN A 23 -14.07 15.77 7.46
CA GLN A 23 -14.70 14.82 8.38
C GLN A 23 -14.73 13.39 7.80
N MET A 24 -15.04 13.24 6.51
CA MET A 24 -15.04 11.94 5.84
C MET A 24 -13.64 11.34 5.80
N LYS A 25 -12.61 12.13 5.48
CA LYS A 25 -11.20 11.69 5.51
C LYS A 25 -10.82 11.16 6.89
N GLN A 26 -11.09 11.91 7.96
CA GLN A 26 -10.81 11.46 9.33
C GLN A 26 -11.57 10.18 9.66
N THR A 27 -12.86 10.11 9.32
CA THR A 27 -13.68 8.90 9.53
C THR A 27 -13.08 7.68 8.82
N PHE A 28 -12.58 7.83 7.59
CA PHE A 28 -11.96 6.72 6.88
C PHE A 28 -10.67 6.24 7.56
N LEU A 29 -9.84 7.17 8.06
CA LEU A 29 -8.63 6.82 8.79
C LEU A 29 -8.94 6.11 10.12
N ASP A 30 -9.96 6.58 10.84
CA ASP A 30 -10.41 5.96 12.10
C ASP A 30 -10.97 4.56 11.87
N VAL A 31 -11.83 4.39 10.87
CA VAL A 31 -12.40 3.06 10.54
C VAL A 31 -11.29 2.11 10.08
N MET A 32 -10.30 2.59 9.33
CA MET A 32 -9.18 1.76 8.88
C MET A 32 -8.45 1.08 10.04
N VAL A 33 -8.28 1.76 11.18
CA VAL A 33 -7.55 1.22 12.33
C VAL A 33 -8.45 0.56 13.37
N THR A 34 -9.70 0.98 13.51
CA THR A 34 -10.62 0.43 14.52
C THR A 34 -11.40 -0.80 14.05
N GLU A 35 -11.56 -0.98 12.74
CA GLU A 35 -12.37 -2.06 12.18
C GLU A 35 -11.68 -3.44 12.32
N PRO A 36 -12.30 -4.41 13.01
CA PRO A 36 -11.72 -5.74 13.18
C PRO A 36 -11.76 -6.57 11.89
N GLY A 37 -12.72 -6.34 11.00
CA GLY A 37 -12.90 -7.10 9.77
C GLY A 37 -11.95 -6.68 8.66
N ARG A 38 -11.03 -7.58 8.28
CA ARG A 38 -10.07 -7.37 7.17
C ARG A 38 -10.73 -6.90 5.86
N LEU A 39 -11.83 -7.54 5.46
CA LEU A 39 -12.52 -7.19 4.20
C LEU A 39 -13.05 -5.76 4.21
N VAL A 40 -13.50 -5.29 5.37
CA VAL A 40 -13.99 -3.92 5.54
C VAL A 40 -12.82 -2.96 5.55
N ARG A 41 -11.73 -3.26 6.28
CA ARG A 41 -10.48 -2.47 6.22
C ARG A 41 -9.97 -2.32 4.79
N HIS A 42 -9.89 -3.40 4.02
CA HIS A 42 -9.45 -3.35 2.61
C HIS A 42 -10.40 -2.53 1.73
N SER A 43 -11.70 -2.61 1.99
CA SER A 43 -12.70 -1.81 1.28
C SER A 43 -12.52 -0.32 1.58
N VAL A 44 -12.25 0.04 2.84
CA VAL A 44 -11.98 1.42 3.28
C VAL A 44 -10.65 1.91 2.72
N ALA A 45 -9.59 1.10 2.78
CA ALA A 45 -8.29 1.41 2.19
C ALA A 45 -8.39 1.78 0.71
N ARG A 46 -9.19 1.02 -0.05
CA ARG A 46 -9.47 1.35 -1.46
C ARG A 46 -10.27 2.63 -1.64
N VAL A 47 -11.12 3.02 -0.68
CA VAL A 47 -11.77 4.34 -0.71
C VAL A 47 -10.75 5.44 -0.43
N ILE A 48 -9.90 5.26 0.59
CA ILE A 48 -8.81 6.18 0.94
C ILE A 48 -7.94 6.45 -0.29
N SER A 49 -7.54 5.42 -1.02
CA SER A 49 -6.66 5.59 -2.19
C SER A 49 -7.31 6.35 -3.35
N GLU A 50 -8.60 6.14 -3.62
CA GLU A 50 -9.31 6.92 -4.64
C GLU A 50 -9.51 8.37 -4.20
N VAL A 51 -9.72 8.63 -2.90
CA VAL A 51 -9.82 10.00 -2.37
C VAL A 51 -8.45 10.68 -2.41
N ALA A 52 -7.39 9.97 -1.99
CA ALA A 52 -6.02 10.45 -2.03
C ALA A 52 -5.60 10.85 -3.45
N LYS A 53 -6.05 10.12 -4.47
CA LYS A 53 -5.84 10.50 -5.87
C LYS A 53 -6.33 11.91 -6.20
N VAL A 54 -7.49 12.30 -5.68
CA VAL A 54 -8.08 13.62 -5.92
C VAL A 54 -7.45 14.68 -5.01
N GLU A 55 -7.23 14.35 -3.74
CA GLU A 55 -6.72 15.31 -2.75
C GLU A 55 -5.24 15.65 -2.96
N LEU A 56 -4.37 14.64 -3.10
CA LEU A 56 -2.92 14.84 -3.23
C LEU A 56 -2.54 15.50 -4.55
N SER A 57 -3.30 15.27 -5.63
CA SER A 57 -3.10 15.97 -6.91
C SER A 57 -3.39 17.48 -6.82
N GLN A 58 -4.13 17.91 -5.80
CA GLN A 58 -4.39 19.32 -5.48
C GLN A 58 -3.50 19.84 -4.34
N GLY A 59 -2.51 19.06 -3.89
CA GLY A 59 -1.68 19.40 -2.75
C GLY A 59 -2.40 19.38 -1.39
N ARG A 60 -3.55 18.69 -1.29
CA ARG A 60 -4.32 18.51 -0.05
C ARG A 60 -4.06 17.13 0.57
N TRP A 61 -4.39 16.98 1.86
CA TRP A 61 -4.28 15.72 2.60
C TRP A 61 -2.86 15.13 2.66
N THR A 62 -1.85 15.99 2.72
CA THR A 62 -0.43 15.60 2.73
C THR A 62 -0.05 14.81 3.99
N GLU A 63 -0.82 14.95 5.07
CA GLU A 63 -0.66 14.20 6.32
C GLU A 63 -0.97 12.70 6.18
N LEU A 64 -1.65 12.28 5.10
CA LEU A 64 -1.99 10.88 4.86
C LEU A 64 -0.74 9.99 4.86
N ILE A 65 0.33 10.38 4.17
CA ILE A 65 1.55 9.56 4.06
C ILE A 65 2.21 9.38 5.43
N THR A 66 2.28 10.46 6.22
CA THR A 66 2.80 10.40 7.60
C THR A 66 1.95 9.49 8.49
N PHE A 67 0.62 9.56 8.37
CA PHE A 67 -0.29 8.66 9.09
C PHE A 67 -0.08 7.19 8.73
N LEU A 68 0.09 6.87 7.44
CA LEU A 68 0.33 5.50 6.97
C LEU A 68 1.66 4.95 7.51
N TYR A 69 2.72 5.76 7.54
CA TYR A 69 3.98 5.36 8.18
C TYR A 69 3.83 5.08 9.67
N GLY A 70 2.99 5.84 10.38
CA GLY A 70 2.63 5.55 11.76
C GLY A 70 1.92 4.19 11.90
N CYS A 71 0.98 3.89 11.02
CA CYS A 71 0.24 2.63 11.02
C CYS A 71 1.17 1.43 10.80
N CYS A 72 2.09 1.51 9.83
CA CYS A 72 3.06 0.45 9.52
C CYS A 72 4.06 0.16 10.65
N ARG A 73 4.17 1.06 11.65
CA ARG A 73 5.02 0.89 12.85
C ARG A 73 4.22 0.66 14.13
N SER A 74 2.90 0.48 14.01
CA SER A 74 2.01 0.29 15.15
C SER A 74 2.29 -1.04 15.86
N PRO A 75 2.09 -1.12 17.19
CA PRO A 75 2.14 -2.41 17.89
C PRO A 75 1.05 -3.39 17.42
N SER A 76 -0.03 -2.92 16.80
CA SER A 76 -1.10 -3.77 16.26
C SER A 76 -0.76 -4.29 14.87
N ALA A 77 -0.69 -5.61 14.71
CA ALA A 77 -0.52 -6.24 13.40
C ALA A 77 -1.59 -5.82 12.38
N GLY A 78 -2.84 -5.65 12.82
CA GLY A 78 -3.94 -5.20 11.96
C GLY A 78 -3.73 -3.78 11.43
N HIS A 79 -3.18 -2.87 12.24
CA HIS A 79 -2.83 -1.53 11.77
C HIS A 79 -1.66 -1.55 10.79
N ARG A 80 -0.64 -2.38 11.06
CA ARG A 80 0.50 -2.52 10.15
C ARG A 80 0.05 -3.03 8.79
N GLU A 81 -0.77 -4.08 8.78
CA GLU A 81 -1.34 -4.67 7.58
C GLU A 81 -2.17 -3.64 6.80
N ALA A 82 -3.09 -2.94 7.47
CA ALA A 82 -3.92 -1.92 6.83
C ALA A 82 -3.09 -0.77 6.24
N GLY A 83 -2.05 -0.31 6.95
CA GLY A 83 -1.14 0.72 6.46
C GLY A 83 -0.41 0.29 5.19
N VAL A 84 0.18 -0.92 5.18
CA VAL A 84 0.84 -1.49 4.01
C VAL A 84 -0.15 -1.69 2.87
N TYR A 85 -1.37 -2.15 3.16
CA TYR A 85 -2.40 -2.35 2.14
C TYR A 85 -2.84 -1.04 1.48
N VAL A 86 -2.98 0.05 2.24
CA VAL A 86 -3.24 1.37 1.64
C VAL A 86 -2.08 1.77 0.74
N LEU A 87 -0.82 1.65 1.18
CA LEU A 87 0.35 1.96 0.35
C LEU A 87 0.35 1.16 -0.96
N PHE A 88 0.08 -0.15 -0.90
CA PHE A 88 -0.10 -1.01 -2.08
C PHE A 88 -1.15 -0.43 -3.05
N THR A 89 -2.34 -0.08 -2.54
CA THR A 89 -3.39 0.50 -3.39
C THR A 89 -3.12 1.94 -3.85
N LEU A 90 -2.29 2.70 -3.14
CA LEU A 90 -1.86 4.03 -3.58
C LEU A 90 -0.91 3.93 -4.78
N PHE A 91 0.01 2.95 -4.79
CA PHE A 91 0.83 2.66 -5.97
C PHE A 91 -0.02 2.32 -7.19
N GLU A 92 -1.16 1.65 -7.02
CA GLU A 92 -2.09 1.36 -8.14
C GLU A 92 -2.71 2.63 -8.76
N VAL A 93 -2.77 3.76 -8.04
CA VAL A 93 -3.60 4.92 -8.46
C VAL A 93 -2.86 6.24 -8.60
N ILE A 94 -1.74 6.44 -7.89
CA ILE A 94 -0.95 7.70 -7.86
C ILE A 94 0.57 7.49 -7.70
N ALA A 95 1.13 6.43 -8.25
CA ALA A 95 2.56 6.16 -8.09
C ALA A 95 3.49 7.30 -8.55
N ASP A 96 3.10 8.06 -9.59
CA ASP A 96 3.83 9.25 -10.06
C ASP A 96 3.99 10.32 -8.96
N LYS A 97 3.06 10.36 -8.00
CA LYS A 97 3.09 11.27 -6.85
C LYS A 97 3.86 10.72 -5.65
N LEU A 98 4.27 9.45 -5.69
CA LEU A 98 4.96 8.79 -4.58
C LEU A 98 6.47 8.68 -4.79
N GLN A 99 7.01 9.08 -5.94
CA GLN A 99 8.43 8.94 -6.28
C GLN A 99 9.38 9.45 -5.18
N GLU A 100 9.11 10.64 -4.64
CA GLU A 100 9.93 11.24 -3.57
C GLU A 100 9.92 10.44 -2.25
N HIS A 101 8.93 9.56 -2.07
CA HIS A 101 8.78 8.73 -0.89
C HIS A 101 9.33 7.31 -1.07
N ILE A 102 9.63 6.88 -2.30
CA ILE A 102 10.09 5.51 -2.61
C ILE A 102 11.27 5.06 -1.75
N PRO A 103 12.35 5.85 -1.55
CA PRO A 103 13.47 5.44 -0.70
C PRO A 103 13.06 5.13 0.75
N GLN A 104 12.14 5.90 1.32
CA GLN A 104 11.62 5.67 2.67
C GLN A 104 10.69 4.46 2.72
N MET A 105 9.92 4.22 1.66
CA MET A 105 9.07 3.04 1.54
C MET A 105 9.88 1.76 1.44
N PHE A 106 11.05 1.74 0.79
CA PHE A 106 11.94 0.59 0.81
C PHE A 106 12.38 0.19 2.23
N ALA A 107 12.79 1.16 3.04
CA ALA A 107 13.16 0.91 4.43
C ALA A 107 11.98 0.37 5.25
N LEU A 108 10.77 0.90 5.01
CA LEU A 108 9.55 0.42 5.65
C LEU A 108 9.18 -1.00 5.21
N PHE A 109 9.26 -1.29 3.92
CA PHE A 109 8.95 -2.60 3.38
C PHE A 109 9.97 -3.64 3.79
N SER A 110 11.25 -3.30 3.94
CA SER A 110 12.23 -4.20 4.56
C SER A 110 11.80 -4.64 5.97
N GLN A 111 11.28 -3.71 6.79
CA GLN A 111 10.82 -4.00 8.14
C GLN A 111 9.53 -4.84 8.16
N THR A 112 8.54 -4.47 7.35
CA THR A 112 7.23 -5.16 7.31
C THR A 112 7.28 -6.51 6.60
N LEU A 113 8.22 -6.71 5.66
CA LEU A 113 8.49 -8.00 5.05
C LEU A 113 9.01 -9.02 6.07
N ALA A 114 9.68 -8.53 7.12
CA ALA A 114 10.16 -9.30 8.26
C ALA A 114 9.29 -9.11 9.51
N ASP A 115 8.00 -8.78 9.36
CA ASP A 115 7.08 -8.56 10.48
C ASP A 115 7.16 -9.72 11.50
N PRO A 116 7.38 -9.50 12.80
CA PRO A 116 7.64 -10.58 13.73
C PRO A 116 6.43 -11.47 14.02
N GLU A 117 5.21 -10.96 13.79
CA GLU A 117 3.97 -11.54 14.32
C GLU A 117 3.04 -12.03 13.21
N SER A 118 2.93 -11.28 12.12
CA SER A 118 1.84 -11.44 11.16
C SER A 118 2.34 -11.78 9.77
N LEU A 119 2.06 -13.01 9.34
CA LEU A 119 2.24 -13.44 7.95
C LEU A 119 1.41 -12.58 6.98
N GLU A 120 0.25 -12.09 7.42
CA GLU A 120 -0.62 -11.23 6.63
C GLU A 120 0.04 -9.88 6.30
N VAL A 121 0.77 -9.28 7.25
CA VAL A 121 1.59 -8.09 7.01
C VAL A 121 2.65 -8.41 5.96
N ARG A 122 3.39 -9.51 6.16
CA ARG A 122 4.48 -9.92 5.27
C ARG A 122 4.01 -10.10 3.83
N ILE A 123 2.94 -10.86 3.60
CA ILE A 123 2.43 -11.10 2.23
C ILE A 123 1.85 -9.83 1.61
N THR A 124 1.22 -8.97 2.40
CA THR A 124 0.75 -7.67 1.91
C THR A 124 1.93 -6.78 1.50
N THR A 125 3.06 -6.86 2.21
CA THR A 125 4.31 -6.19 1.82
C THR A 125 4.88 -6.75 0.52
N VAL A 126 4.85 -8.07 0.30
CA VAL A 126 5.27 -8.67 -0.99
C VAL A 126 4.47 -8.07 -2.15
N ARG A 127 3.15 -7.94 -1.99
CA ARG A 127 2.27 -7.33 -3.00
C ARG A 127 2.57 -5.85 -3.23
N ALA A 128 2.82 -5.09 -2.15
CA ALA A 128 3.21 -3.69 -2.23
C ALA A 128 4.54 -3.51 -2.98
N LEU A 129 5.54 -4.36 -2.70
CA LEU A 129 6.82 -4.39 -3.39
C LEU A 129 6.66 -4.73 -4.88
N GLY A 130 5.80 -5.69 -5.21
CA GLY A 130 5.47 -6.01 -6.60
C GLY A 130 4.93 -4.80 -7.36
N LYS A 131 4.00 -4.04 -6.75
CA LYS A 131 3.50 -2.80 -7.37
C LYS A 131 4.54 -1.69 -7.45
N LEU A 132 5.41 -1.57 -6.45
CA LEU A 132 6.52 -0.60 -6.49
C LEU A 132 7.47 -0.90 -7.66
N ALA A 133 7.73 -2.19 -7.92
CA ALA A 133 8.63 -2.61 -8.99
C ALA A 133 8.19 -2.16 -10.39
N ASP A 134 6.88 -2.01 -10.64
CA ASP A 134 6.33 -1.47 -11.89
C ASP A 134 6.86 -0.05 -12.21
N PHE A 135 7.46 0.64 -11.23
CA PHE A 135 8.00 2.01 -11.34
C PHE A 135 9.53 2.07 -11.31
N LEU A 136 10.22 0.92 -11.22
CA LEU A 136 11.68 0.86 -11.28
C LEU A 136 12.11 0.83 -12.75
N GLU A 137 12.32 1.99 -13.36
CA GLU A 137 12.76 2.10 -14.75
C GLU A 137 14.26 1.79 -14.90
N PRO A 138 14.67 0.80 -15.71
CA PRO A 138 16.07 0.42 -15.90
C PRO A 138 16.96 1.56 -16.44
N ASP A 139 16.37 2.47 -17.21
CA ASP A 139 17.06 3.56 -17.91
C ASP A 139 17.04 4.89 -17.14
N THR A 140 16.49 4.91 -15.92
CA THR A 140 16.62 6.06 -15.03
C THR A 140 17.90 5.96 -14.19
N PRO A 141 18.54 7.09 -13.83
CA PRO A 141 19.75 7.11 -13.03
C PRO A 141 19.53 6.76 -11.54
N ILE A 142 18.57 5.88 -11.25
CA ILE A 142 18.23 5.43 -9.89
C ILE A 142 18.74 4.01 -9.65
N GLU A 143 20.00 3.76 -10.02
CA GLU A 143 20.68 2.48 -9.81
C GLU A 143 20.56 1.99 -8.35
N ASN A 144 20.53 2.93 -7.40
CA ASN A 144 20.36 2.64 -5.98
C ASN A 144 19.00 1.97 -5.64
N GLU A 145 17.89 2.37 -6.27
CA GLU A 145 16.56 1.79 -5.95
C GLU A 145 16.41 0.37 -6.50
N ILE A 146 16.97 0.10 -7.68
CA ILE A 146 17.02 -1.25 -8.24
C ILE A 146 17.85 -2.18 -7.32
N GLN A 147 18.97 -1.70 -6.79
CA GLN A 147 19.78 -2.49 -5.84
C GLN A 147 19.04 -2.73 -4.52
N LEU A 148 18.33 -1.72 -3.99
CA LEU A 148 17.50 -1.88 -2.80
C LEU A 148 16.40 -2.92 -3.03
N PHE A 149 15.70 -2.85 -4.15
CA PHE A 149 14.67 -3.82 -4.51
C PHE A 149 15.23 -5.24 -4.64
N ARG A 150 16.34 -5.42 -5.36
CA ARG A 150 17.02 -6.72 -5.49
C ARG A 150 17.41 -7.31 -4.13
N GLY A 151 17.83 -6.46 -3.19
CA GLY A 151 18.12 -6.86 -1.81
C GLY A 151 16.92 -7.42 -1.04
N LEU A 152 15.68 -7.10 -1.44
CA LEU A 152 14.45 -7.56 -0.80
C LEU A 152 13.89 -8.85 -1.41
N LEU A 153 14.31 -9.24 -2.62
CA LEU A 153 13.84 -10.47 -3.29
C LEU A 153 13.98 -11.73 -2.43
N PRO A 154 15.12 -12.00 -1.75
CA PRO A 154 15.23 -13.18 -0.88
C PRO A 154 14.19 -13.19 0.25
N GLY A 155 13.87 -12.01 0.80
CA GLY A 155 12.83 -11.85 1.82
C GLY A 155 11.44 -12.17 1.25
N MET A 156 11.14 -11.71 0.03
CA MET A 156 9.87 -12.02 -0.64
C MET A 156 9.71 -13.52 -0.88
N ILE A 157 10.76 -14.21 -1.33
CA ILE A 157 10.75 -15.68 -1.51
C ILE A 157 10.52 -16.38 -0.17
N THR A 158 11.18 -15.91 0.90
CA THR A 158 11.02 -16.46 2.25
C THR A 158 9.57 -16.36 2.72
N VAL A 159 8.89 -15.24 2.44
CA VAL A 159 7.47 -15.06 2.80
C VAL A 159 6.57 -16.03 2.04
N ILE A 160 6.83 -16.26 0.75
CA ILE A 160 6.09 -17.24 -0.04
C ILE A 160 6.27 -18.65 0.55
N GLN A 161 7.50 -19.02 0.92
CA GLN A 161 7.77 -20.30 1.59
C GLN A 161 6.98 -20.42 2.90
N GLN A 162 6.95 -19.37 3.73
CA GLN A 162 6.15 -19.35 4.96
C GLN A 162 4.64 -19.51 4.71
N CYS A 163 4.12 -18.98 3.60
CA CYS A 163 2.72 -19.19 3.19
C CYS A 163 2.46 -20.66 2.84
N LEU A 164 3.36 -21.27 2.08
CA LEU A 164 3.27 -22.71 1.74
C LEU A 164 3.34 -23.59 2.99
N ASP A 165 4.29 -23.32 3.89
CA ASP A 165 4.48 -24.08 5.12
C ASP A 165 3.28 -23.98 6.09
N SER A 166 2.58 -22.85 6.07
CA SER A 166 1.36 -22.63 6.86
C SER A 166 0.07 -23.13 6.19
N GLY A 167 0.16 -23.66 4.96
CA GLY A 167 -1.00 -24.11 4.17
C GLY A 167 -1.84 -22.98 3.59
N ASP A 168 -1.37 -21.73 3.63
CA ASP A 168 -2.02 -20.59 2.98
C ASP A 168 -1.61 -20.53 1.50
N GLU A 169 -2.13 -21.48 0.73
CA GLU A 169 -1.88 -21.61 -0.72
C GLU A 169 -2.29 -20.35 -1.48
N ARG A 170 -3.36 -19.67 -1.03
CA ARG A 170 -3.85 -18.46 -1.69
C ARG A 170 -2.83 -17.32 -1.59
N SER A 171 -2.31 -17.08 -0.40
CA SER A 171 -1.26 -16.08 -0.19
C SER A 171 0.04 -16.46 -0.92
N ALA A 172 0.38 -17.74 -0.97
CA ALA A 172 1.52 -18.21 -1.75
C ALA A 172 1.36 -17.93 -3.26
N ILE A 173 0.19 -18.20 -3.83
CA ILE A 173 -0.14 -17.88 -5.23
C ILE A 173 -0.07 -16.36 -5.46
N ASP A 174 -0.69 -15.55 -4.61
CA ASP A 174 -0.62 -14.08 -4.70
C ASP A 174 0.85 -13.59 -4.72
N GLY A 175 1.74 -14.25 -3.96
CA GLY A 175 3.17 -13.95 -3.95
C GLY A 175 3.90 -14.42 -5.20
N ILE A 176 3.57 -15.59 -5.75
CA ILE A 176 4.14 -16.09 -7.02
C ILE A 176 3.74 -15.18 -8.19
N ASP A 177 2.48 -14.74 -8.24
CA ASP A 177 1.97 -13.81 -9.27
C ASP A 177 2.76 -12.50 -9.30
N VAL A 178 3.28 -12.05 -8.14
CA VAL A 178 4.19 -10.90 -8.08
C VAL A 178 5.47 -11.18 -8.85
N PHE A 179 6.11 -12.34 -8.63
CA PHE A 179 7.33 -12.72 -9.35
C PHE A 179 7.10 -12.90 -10.84
N ASP A 180 5.98 -13.50 -11.24
CA ASP A 180 5.61 -13.60 -12.65
C ASP A 180 5.49 -12.22 -13.30
N GLY A 181 4.92 -11.26 -12.58
CA GLY A 181 4.90 -9.85 -13.01
C GLY A 181 6.31 -9.27 -13.21
N LEU A 182 7.23 -9.53 -12.29
CA LEU A 182 8.61 -9.04 -12.37
C LEU A 182 9.40 -9.61 -13.57
N LEU A 183 9.05 -10.79 -14.07
CA LEU A 183 9.70 -11.39 -15.24
C LEU A 183 9.27 -10.76 -16.58
N VAL A 184 8.17 -10.01 -16.57
CA VAL A 184 7.61 -9.34 -17.76
C VAL A 184 8.07 -7.88 -17.85
N LEU A 185 8.59 -7.32 -16.75
CA LEU A 185 9.21 -5.99 -16.70
C LEU A 185 10.61 -6.01 -17.34
#